data_AF-A0A080WRK4-F1
#
_entry.id   AF-A0A080WRK4-F1
#
_cell.length_a   1.000
_cell.length_b   1.000
_cell.length_c   1.000
_cell.angle_alpha   90.00
_cell.angle_beta   90.00
_cell.angle_gamma   90.00
#
_symmetry.space_group_name_H-M   'P 1'
#
loop_
_entity.id
_entity.type
_entity.pdbx_description
1 polymer ?
#
loop_
_entity_poly.entity_id
_entity_poly.type
_entity_poly.pdbx_seq_one_letter_code
_entity_poly.pdbx_strand_id
1 'polypeptide(L)'
;MGPTRISQHDAILAHVWSCINRARNLEEDSQPVHCDLVYGVRPAFKLDKSFLGSPMLMINVEMSSADVTAGSRPCNIPALQSIAQRIRQTIGEVSQPDLLAAHLHSVAYEESPQRIWQAFLGRRHILVTSWARAGLYEIDFGLRSSPIIRYADSFIPDMDGTIVIKEAPPLKKEDTSDGSLPSSWTANGVDISLRLRSEDMDRLLRDPMLFPQNTSNE
;
A
#
# COMPACT_ATOMS: atom_id res chain seq x y z
N MET A 1 19.65 17.69 7.19
CA MET A 1 18.33 17.30 6.66
C MET A 1 17.52 16.74 7.81
N GLY A 2 16.34 17.28 8.11
CA GLY A 2 15.48 16.74 9.17
C GLY A 2 14.96 15.34 8.80
N PRO A 3 14.46 14.56 9.77
CA PRO A 3 13.91 13.23 9.49
C PRO A 3 12.75 13.33 8.50
N THR A 4 12.82 12.57 7.40
CA THR A 4 11.76 12.49 6.39
C THR A 4 10.47 12.00 7.05
N ARG A 5 9.41 12.82 7.01
CA ARG A 5 8.12 12.48 7.61
C ARG A 5 7.47 11.32 6.83
N ILE A 6 7.34 10.17 7.47
CA ILE A 6 6.62 9.01 6.93
C ILE A 6 5.11 9.15 7.12
N SER A 7 4.32 8.64 6.18
CA SER A 7 2.86 8.57 6.30
C SER A 7 2.41 7.24 6.93
N GLN A 8 1.18 7.20 7.43
CA GLN A 8 0.56 5.95 7.89
C GLN A 8 0.51 4.88 6.79
N HIS A 9 0.29 5.29 5.54
CA HIS A 9 0.32 4.37 4.40
C HIS A 9 1.72 3.79 4.19
N ASP A 10 2.77 4.61 4.32
CA ASP A 10 4.16 4.15 4.16
C ASP A 10 4.50 3.11 5.23
N ALA A 11 4.06 3.35 6.47
CA ALA A 11 4.28 2.42 7.58
C ALA A 11 3.55 1.09 7.39
N ILE A 12 2.27 1.11 6.97
CA ILE A 12 1.49 -0.11 6.70
C ILE A 12 2.12 -0.90 5.56
N LEU A 13 2.45 -0.23 4.46
CA LEU A 13 3.07 -0.89 3.30
C LEU A 13 4.44 -1.46 3.66
N ALA A 14 5.28 -0.71 4.38
CA ALA A 14 6.57 -1.20 4.85
C ALA A 14 6.44 -2.49 5.68
N HIS A 15 5.46 -2.52 6.58
CA HIS A 15 5.20 -3.68 7.43
C HIS A 15 4.76 -4.89 6.59
N VAL A 16 3.74 -4.74 5.75
CA VAL A 16 3.23 -5.84 4.90
C VAL A 16 4.31 -6.35 3.96
N TRP A 17 5.06 -5.46 3.30
CA TRP A 17 6.13 -5.85 2.39
C TRP A 17 7.22 -6.63 3.11
N SER A 18 7.60 -6.21 4.31
CA SER A 18 8.55 -6.94 5.18
C SER A 18 8.05 -8.34 5.54
N CYS A 19 6.79 -8.48 5.97
CA CYS A 19 6.17 -9.77 6.29
C CYS A 19 6.12 -10.71 5.08
N ILE A 20 5.76 -10.20 3.90
CA ILE A 20 5.71 -11.01 2.66
C ILE A 20 7.10 -11.54 2.28
N ASN A 21 8.14 -10.71 2.36
CA ASN A 21 9.50 -11.15 2.02
C ASN A 21 10.04 -12.20 3.01
N ARG A 22 9.69 -12.08 4.30
CA ARG A 22 9.99 -13.14 5.28
C ARG A 22 9.21 -14.42 5.00
N ALA A 23 7.92 -14.31 4.72
CA ALA A 23 7.10 -15.45 4.34
C ALA A 23 7.60 -16.15 3.06
N ARG A 24 8.30 -15.41 2.19
CA ARG A 24 8.99 -15.92 1.00
C ARG A 24 10.43 -16.40 1.29
N ASN A 25 10.88 -16.48 2.54
CA ASN A 25 12.22 -16.92 2.94
C ASN A 25 13.35 -16.25 2.13
N LEU A 26 13.29 -14.93 1.96
CA LEU A 26 14.28 -14.17 1.17
C LEU A 26 15.39 -13.54 2.03
N GLU A 27 15.51 -13.92 3.30
CA GLU A 27 16.43 -13.28 4.27
C GLU A 27 17.90 -13.43 3.90
N GLU A 28 18.28 -14.60 3.39
CA GLU A 28 19.65 -14.93 3.00
C GLU A 28 19.95 -14.57 1.53
N ASP A 29 18.96 -14.01 0.85
CA ASP A 29 19.05 -13.64 -0.55
C ASP A 29 19.69 -12.26 -0.69
N SER A 30 20.55 -12.08 -1.69
CA SER A 30 21.24 -10.81 -1.96
C SER A 30 20.63 -9.99 -3.09
N GLN A 31 19.63 -10.53 -3.77
CA GLN A 31 19.02 -9.87 -4.93
C GLN A 31 17.97 -8.83 -4.50
N PRO A 32 17.70 -7.83 -5.36
CA PRO A 32 16.67 -6.84 -5.08
C PRO A 32 15.27 -7.46 -5.03
N VAL A 33 14.41 -6.81 -4.26
CA VAL A 33 12.97 -7.05 -4.22
C VAL A 33 12.27 -5.73 -4.53
N HIS A 34 11.09 -5.86 -5.14
CA HIS A 34 10.41 -4.78 -5.81
C HIS A 34 9.00 -4.64 -5.28
N CYS A 35 8.61 -3.40 -4.98
CA CYS A 35 7.24 -3.03 -4.68
C CYS A 35 6.74 -2.13 -5.82
N ASP A 36 5.99 -2.72 -6.73
CA ASP A 36 5.29 -2.06 -7.82
C ASP A 36 4.06 -1.35 -7.24
N LEU A 37 4.23 -0.08 -6.87
CA LEU A 37 3.23 0.73 -6.18
C LEU A 37 2.47 1.63 -7.15
N VAL A 38 1.15 1.53 -7.12
CA VAL A 38 0.25 2.49 -7.77
C VAL A 38 0.34 3.85 -7.07
N TYR A 39 0.75 4.87 -7.81
CA TYR A 39 0.87 6.25 -7.33
C TYR A 39 -0.08 7.19 -8.07
N GLY A 40 -0.94 7.89 -7.33
CA GLY A 40 -1.82 8.93 -7.87
C GLY A 40 -1.08 10.26 -8.06
N VAL A 41 -1.11 10.80 -9.27
CA VAL A 41 -0.34 12.00 -9.67
C VAL A 41 -1.16 13.29 -9.75
N ARG A 42 -2.46 13.26 -9.38
CA ARG A 42 -3.30 14.47 -9.34
C ARG A 42 -2.62 15.66 -8.64
N PRO A 43 -2.03 15.50 -7.43
CA PRO A 43 -1.43 16.65 -6.73
C PRO A 43 -0.22 17.21 -7.48
N ALA A 44 0.61 16.35 -8.07
CA ALA A 44 1.80 16.78 -8.81
C ALA A 44 1.44 17.57 -10.07
N PHE A 45 0.37 17.16 -10.77
CA PHE A 45 -0.17 17.86 -11.93
C PHE A 45 -1.15 19.00 -11.59
N LYS A 46 -1.39 19.26 -10.29
CA LYS A 46 -2.38 20.25 -9.82
C LYS A 46 -3.77 20.05 -10.43
N LEU A 47 -4.15 18.79 -10.66
CA LEU A 47 -5.47 18.44 -11.18
C LEU A 47 -6.51 18.56 -10.08
N ASP A 48 -7.68 19.09 -10.44
CA ASP A 48 -8.81 19.23 -9.52
C ASP A 48 -9.37 17.87 -9.07
N LYS A 49 -10.07 17.86 -7.93
CA LYS A 49 -10.75 16.64 -7.42
C LYS A 49 -11.83 16.14 -8.39
N SER A 50 -12.43 17.02 -9.19
CA SER A 50 -13.41 16.67 -10.23
C SER A 50 -12.79 16.15 -11.52
N PHE A 51 -11.45 16.10 -11.64
CA PHE A 51 -10.79 15.60 -12.84
C PHE A 51 -11.22 14.17 -13.17
N LEU A 52 -11.87 14.02 -14.32
CA LEU A 52 -12.31 12.74 -14.86
C LEU A 52 -11.14 12.08 -15.61
N GLY A 53 -10.75 10.91 -15.13
CA GLY A 53 -9.67 10.12 -15.71
C GLY A 53 -8.91 9.32 -14.66
N SER A 54 -7.84 8.66 -15.10
CA SER A 54 -6.99 7.81 -14.26
C SER A 54 -5.56 8.37 -14.16
N PRO A 55 -5.35 9.54 -13.51
CA PRO A 55 -4.03 10.14 -13.33
C PRO A 55 -3.24 9.36 -12.27
N MET A 56 -2.75 8.19 -12.66
CA MET A 56 -1.98 7.27 -11.84
C MET A 56 -0.84 6.67 -12.68
N LEU A 57 0.23 6.28 -12.01
CA LEU A 57 1.36 5.58 -12.61
C LEU A 57 1.84 4.46 -11.66
N MET A 58 2.59 3.49 -12.19
CA MET A 58 3.25 2.49 -11.36
C MET A 58 4.67 2.96 -11.04
N ILE A 59 5.08 2.90 -9.78
CA ILE A 59 6.47 3.14 -9.38
C ILE A 59 7.09 1.88 -8.79
N ASN A 60 8.36 1.64 -9.10
CA ASN A 60 9.14 0.57 -8.47
C ASN A 60 9.84 1.13 -7.23
N VAL A 61 9.42 0.69 -6.04
CA VAL A 61 10.21 0.86 -4.81
C VAL A 61 11.12 -0.35 -4.69
N GLU A 62 12.43 -0.13 -4.79
CA GLU A 62 13.43 -1.19 -4.80
C GLU A 62 14.31 -1.16 -3.54
N MET A 63 14.50 -2.34 -2.95
CA MET A 63 15.39 -2.57 -1.81
C MET A 63 16.05 -3.95 -1.89
N SER A 64 17.16 -4.17 -1.18
CA SER A 64 17.68 -5.53 -1.02
C SER A 64 16.73 -6.37 -0.18
N SER A 65 16.61 -7.67 -0.47
CA SER A 65 15.78 -8.57 0.34
C SER A 65 16.23 -8.58 1.80
N ALA A 66 17.54 -8.61 2.05
CA ALA A 66 18.11 -8.57 3.40
C ALA A 66 17.65 -7.33 4.19
N ASP A 67 17.62 -6.15 3.59
CA ASP A 67 17.16 -4.92 4.25
C ASP A 67 15.66 -4.96 4.56
N VAL A 68 14.86 -5.49 3.61
CA VAL A 68 13.40 -5.60 3.78
C VAL A 68 13.04 -6.64 4.84
N THR A 69 13.85 -7.68 4.99
CA THR A 69 13.65 -8.74 5.99
C THR A 69 14.42 -8.50 7.30
N ALA A 70 15.28 -7.49 7.42
CA ALA A 70 16.10 -7.24 8.61
C ALA A 70 15.30 -7.09 9.94
N GLY A 71 13.98 -6.92 9.81
CA GLY A 71 12.99 -7.00 10.90
C GLY A 71 12.69 -8.41 11.43
N SER A 72 13.38 -9.49 11.03
CA SER A 72 13.15 -10.87 11.52
C SER A 72 13.38 -11.09 13.02
N ARG A 73 13.73 -10.04 13.78
CA ARG A 73 13.78 -10.06 15.24
C ARG A 73 12.62 -9.23 15.80
N PRO A 74 11.86 -9.76 16.78
CA PRO A 74 10.87 -8.96 17.48
C PRO A 74 11.57 -7.72 18.06
N CYS A 75 10.99 -6.53 17.81
CA CYS A 75 11.46 -5.20 18.23
C CYS A 75 12.43 -4.41 17.32
N ASN A 76 12.74 -4.84 16.09
CA ASN A 76 13.57 -4.05 15.16
C ASN A 76 12.79 -2.90 14.45
N ILE A 77 12.24 -1.97 15.23
CA ILE A 77 11.61 -0.70 14.75
C ILE A 77 12.50 0.05 13.72
N PRO A 78 13.84 0.10 13.86
CA PRO A 78 14.69 0.79 12.89
C PRO A 78 14.59 0.24 11.46
N ALA A 79 14.32 -1.06 11.28
CA ALA A 79 14.23 -1.69 9.97
C ALA A 79 12.93 -1.32 9.23
N LEU A 80 11.78 -1.25 9.93
CA LEU A 80 10.53 -0.83 9.31
C LEU A 80 10.56 0.67 8.93
N GLN A 81 11.25 1.48 9.74
CA GLN A 81 11.43 2.89 9.46
C GLN A 81 12.23 3.12 8.17
N SER A 82 13.30 2.37 7.92
CA SER A 82 14.10 2.52 6.69
C SER A 82 13.29 2.14 5.44
N ILE A 83 12.48 1.08 5.51
CA ILE A 83 11.57 0.68 4.42
C ILE A 83 10.54 1.78 4.15
N ALA A 84 9.88 2.31 5.19
CA ALA A 84 8.90 3.39 5.04
C ALA A 84 9.54 4.68 4.48
N GLN A 85 10.77 5.01 4.90
CA GLN A 85 11.53 6.13 4.37
C GLN A 85 11.88 5.93 2.90
N ARG A 86 12.27 4.72 2.49
CA ARG A 86 12.55 4.39 1.08
C ARG A 86 11.31 4.53 0.20
N ILE A 87 10.14 4.07 0.67
CA ILE A 87 8.85 4.28 -0.01
C ILE A 87 8.59 5.78 -0.18
N ARG A 88 8.71 6.56 0.90
CA ARG A 88 8.50 8.01 0.88
C ARG A 88 9.48 8.74 -0.03
N GLN A 89 10.75 8.34 -0.03
CA GLN A 89 11.79 8.89 -0.90
C GLN A 89 11.46 8.64 -2.37
N THR A 90 11.13 7.39 -2.74
CA THR A 90 10.78 7.02 -4.12
C THR A 90 9.58 7.82 -4.63
N ILE A 91 8.53 7.98 -3.80
CA ILE A 91 7.38 8.83 -4.12
C ILE A 91 7.83 10.29 -4.32
N GLY A 92 8.69 10.81 -3.45
CA GLY A 92 9.21 12.17 -3.53
C GLY A 92 10.00 12.44 -4.81
N GLU A 93 10.84 11.49 -5.22
CA GLU A 93 11.62 11.53 -6.47
C GLU A 93 10.68 11.48 -7.69
N VAL A 94 9.80 10.48 -7.77
CA VAL A 94 8.89 10.36 -8.93
C VAL A 94 7.90 11.52 -9.02
N SER A 95 7.53 12.16 -7.91
CA SER A 95 6.63 13.32 -7.92
C SER A 95 7.27 14.61 -8.45
N GLN A 96 8.58 14.62 -8.75
CA GLN A 96 9.25 15.80 -9.29
C GLN A 96 8.70 16.14 -10.70
N PRO A 97 8.32 17.41 -10.96
CA PRO A 97 7.73 17.80 -12.24
C PRO A 97 8.54 17.41 -13.47
N ASP A 98 9.87 17.56 -13.42
CA ASP A 98 10.75 17.25 -14.56
C ASP A 98 10.75 15.76 -14.90
N LEU A 99 10.75 14.90 -13.87
CA LEU A 99 10.70 13.44 -14.06
C LEU A 99 9.34 12.98 -14.56
N LEU A 100 8.25 13.57 -14.06
CA LEU A 100 6.90 13.32 -14.59
C LEU A 100 6.76 13.78 -16.04
N ALA A 101 7.28 14.97 -16.39
CA ALA A 101 7.25 15.48 -17.75
C ALA A 101 8.07 14.59 -18.71
N ALA A 102 9.26 14.17 -18.29
CA ALA A 102 10.08 13.23 -19.07
C ALA A 102 9.37 11.88 -19.25
N HIS A 103 8.71 11.37 -18.21
CA HIS A 103 7.95 10.13 -18.30
C HIS A 103 6.75 10.26 -19.27
N LEU A 104 5.97 11.34 -19.15
CA LEU A 104 4.86 11.61 -20.07
C LEU A 104 5.34 11.76 -21.51
N HIS A 105 6.47 12.44 -21.73
CA HIS A 105 7.08 12.53 -23.06
C HIS A 105 7.41 11.14 -23.59
N SER A 106 8.09 10.29 -22.81
CA SER A 106 8.40 8.92 -23.21
C SER A 106 7.15 8.13 -23.62
N VAL A 107 6.08 8.19 -22.81
CA VAL A 107 4.81 7.49 -23.10
C VAL A 107 4.10 8.06 -24.34
N ALA A 108 4.16 9.37 -24.57
CA ALA A 108 3.52 10.02 -25.71
C ALA A 108 4.16 9.66 -27.06
N TYR A 109 5.44 9.28 -27.07
CA TYR A 109 6.18 8.89 -28.27
C TYR A 109 6.43 7.37 -28.37
N GLU A 110 5.92 6.58 -27.43
CA GLU A 110 5.89 5.14 -27.51
C GLU A 110 4.91 4.67 -28.61
N GLU A 111 5.28 3.67 -29.40
CA GLU A 111 4.44 3.22 -30.54
C GLU A 111 3.18 2.48 -30.07
N SER A 112 3.28 1.81 -28.92
CA SER A 112 2.18 1.02 -28.36
C SER A 112 2.18 1.07 -26.83
N PRO A 113 1.96 2.26 -26.22
CA PRO A 113 2.01 2.43 -24.76
C PRO A 113 1.00 1.52 -24.03
N GLN A 114 -0.12 1.17 -24.67
CA GLN A 114 -1.12 0.24 -24.17
C GLN A 114 -0.61 -1.20 -23.99
N ARG A 115 0.52 -1.58 -24.61
CA ARG A 115 1.14 -2.89 -24.45
C ARG A 115 2.14 -2.94 -23.28
N ILE A 116 2.46 -1.79 -22.70
CA ILE A 116 3.41 -1.69 -21.59
C ILE A 116 2.63 -1.73 -20.29
N TRP A 117 2.86 -2.78 -19.51
CA TRP A 117 2.44 -2.82 -18.12
C TRP A 117 3.67 -2.66 -17.23
N GLN A 118 3.71 -1.58 -16.46
CA GLN A 118 4.87 -1.19 -15.63
C GLN A 118 4.93 -1.93 -14.29
N ALA A 119 4.37 -3.13 -14.21
CA ALA A 119 4.38 -3.96 -13.02
C ALA A 119 4.80 -5.37 -13.39
N PHE A 120 5.51 -6.01 -12.47
CA PHE A 120 5.91 -7.39 -12.61
C PHE A 120 5.28 -8.23 -11.50
N LEU A 121 5.21 -9.54 -11.75
CA LEU A 121 4.65 -10.49 -10.80
C LEU A 121 5.71 -11.51 -10.41
N GLY A 122 5.41 -12.22 -9.33
CA GLY A 122 6.19 -13.36 -8.88
C GLY A 122 6.96 -13.07 -7.60
N ARG A 123 7.86 -14.00 -7.27
CA ARG A 123 8.40 -14.13 -5.91
C ARG A 123 9.15 -12.89 -5.40
N ARG A 124 9.73 -12.05 -6.27
CA ARG A 124 10.46 -10.84 -5.85
C ARG A 124 9.66 -9.55 -5.98
N HIS A 125 8.45 -9.65 -6.49
CA HIS A 125 7.59 -8.50 -6.76
C HIS A 125 6.36 -8.55 -5.88
N ILE A 126 5.91 -7.38 -5.45
CA ILE A 126 4.55 -7.18 -4.99
C ILE A 126 3.93 -6.05 -5.82
N LEU A 127 2.65 -6.19 -6.14
CA LEU A 127 1.85 -5.19 -6.83
C LEU A 127 0.86 -4.60 -5.84
N VAL A 128 0.97 -3.29 -5.58
CA VAL A 128 0.20 -2.62 -4.53
C VAL A 128 -0.72 -1.59 -5.14
N THR A 129 -2.01 -1.75 -4.90
CA THR A 129 -3.01 -0.70 -5.11
C THR A 129 -3.61 -0.26 -3.79
N SER A 130 -3.96 1.02 -3.70
CA SER A 130 -4.46 1.62 -2.47
C SER A 130 -5.75 2.39 -2.73
N TRP A 131 -6.79 2.05 -1.98
CA TRP A 131 -8.06 2.78 -1.90
C TRP A 131 -8.15 3.57 -0.60
N ALA A 132 -7.02 3.85 0.04
CA ALA A 132 -6.94 4.78 1.15
C ALA A 132 -7.45 6.16 0.70
N ARG A 133 -8.39 6.75 1.46
CA ARG A 133 -9.02 8.05 1.15
C ARG A 133 -9.87 8.04 -0.12
N ALA A 134 -10.32 6.87 -0.57
CA ALA A 134 -11.26 6.76 -1.68
C ALA A 134 -12.71 7.08 -1.26
N GLY A 135 -12.99 7.15 0.05
CA GLY A 135 -14.33 7.43 0.56
C GLY A 135 -15.28 6.26 0.35
N LEU A 136 -14.78 5.01 0.50
CA LEU A 136 -15.54 3.79 0.15
C LEU A 136 -16.87 3.70 0.90
N TYR A 137 -16.90 4.19 2.14
CA TYR A 137 -18.07 4.17 3.01
C TYR A 137 -18.81 5.51 3.09
N GLU A 138 -18.37 6.51 2.33
CA GLU A 138 -19.03 7.83 2.23
C GLU A 138 -20.15 7.84 1.17
N ILE A 139 -20.15 6.85 0.28
CA ILE A 139 -21.11 6.76 -0.82
C ILE A 139 -22.53 6.54 -0.28
N ASP A 140 -23.46 7.37 -0.75
CA ASP A 140 -24.89 7.28 -0.48
C ASP A 140 -25.66 7.35 -1.80
N PHE A 141 -26.40 6.28 -2.10
CA PHE A 141 -27.27 6.20 -3.29
C PHE A 141 -28.68 6.80 -3.05
N GLY A 142 -28.91 7.46 -1.91
CA GLY A 142 -30.19 8.10 -1.59
C GLY A 142 -31.28 7.13 -1.09
N LEU A 143 -30.90 5.94 -0.62
CA LEU A 143 -31.81 4.84 -0.27
C LEU A 143 -32.28 4.81 1.21
N ARG A 144 -32.14 5.88 1.99
CA ARG A 144 -32.08 5.76 3.47
C ARG A 144 -33.41 5.67 4.23
N SER A 145 -33.46 4.63 5.09
CA SER A 145 -33.82 4.70 6.54
C SER A 145 -32.70 4.18 7.49
N SER A 146 -31.69 3.43 7.00
CA SER A 146 -30.38 3.03 7.61
C SER A 146 -29.99 1.57 7.23
N PRO A 147 -28.70 1.16 7.08
CA PRO A 147 -27.44 1.92 7.22
C PRO A 147 -26.57 2.05 5.94
N ILE A 148 -25.58 2.94 6.09
CA ILE A 148 -24.31 3.14 5.37
C ILE A 148 -23.73 1.84 4.78
N ILE A 149 -22.98 1.93 3.66
CA ILE A 149 -22.25 0.80 3.06
C ILE A 149 -21.59 -0.02 4.16
N ARG A 150 -21.96 -1.30 4.23
CA ARG A 150 -21.54 -2.20 5.31
C ARG A 150 -20.17 -2.79 5.04
N TYR A 151 -19.88 -3.03 3.77
CA TYR A 151 -18.69 -3.72 3.31
C TYR A 151 -18.43 -3.33 1.87
N ALA A 152 -17.17 -3.01 1.58
CA ALA A 152 -16.67 -2.80 0.23
C ALA A 152 -15.49 -3.76 0.03
N ASP A 153 -15.48 -4.48 -1.10
CA ASP A 153 -14.37 -5.37 -1.44
C ASP A 153 -13.82 -5.12 -2.83
N SER A 154 -12.53 -5.39 -2.96
CA SER A 154 -11.81 -5.34 -4.20
C SER A 154 -11.76 -6.74 -4.80
N PHE A 155 -12.19 -6.88 -6.04
CA PHE A 155 -11.91 -8.08 -6.81
C PHE A 155 -10.60 -7.90 -7.58
N ILE A 156 -9.55 -8.61 -7.17
CA ILE A 156 -8.30 -8.74 -7.93
C ILE A 156 -8.11 -10.23 -8.28
N PRO A 157 -7.75 -10.57 -9.53
CA PRO A 157 -7.45 -11.94 -9.91
C PRO A 157 -6.38 -12.57 -9.02
N ASP A 158 -6.42 -13.90 -8.88
CA ASP A 158 -5.47 -14.64 -8.05
C ASP A 158 -4.07 -14.64 -8.68
N MET A 159 -3.29 -13.63 -8.32
CA MET A 159 -1.94 -13.38 -8.83
C MET A 159 -0.99 -13.19 -7.65
N ASP A 160 0.08 -13.98 -7.62
CA ASP A 160 1.06 -13.92 -6.53
C ASP A 160 1.66 -12.52 -6.38
N GLY A 161 1.57 -11.96 -5.17
CA GLY A 161 2.11 -10.65 -4.81
C GLY A 161 1.13 -9.49 -4.97
N THR A 162 -0.13 -9.69 -5.35
CA THR A 162 -1.10 -8.58 -5.43
C THR A 162 -1.66 -8.20 -4.07
N ILE A 163 -1.71 -6.90 -3.78
CA ILE A 163 -2.11 -6.33 -2.50
C ILE A 163 -3.05 -5.14 -2.73
N VAL A 164 -4.14 -5.11 -1.98
CA VAL A 164 -5.07 -3.98 -1.88
C VAL A 164 -5.09 -3.48 -0.45
N ILE A 165 -4.74 -2.21 -0.26
CA ILE A 165 -4.88 -1.52 1.02
C ILE A 165 -6.13 -0.66 0.94
N LYS A 166 -7.11 -0.86 1.83
CA LYS A 166 -8.38 -0.12 1.82
C LYS A 166 -8.80 0.32 3.23
N GLU A 167 -9.68 1.30 3.27
CA GLU A 167 -10.35 1.73 4.51
C GLU A 167 -11.14 0.55 5.11
N ALA A 168 -11.07 0.40 6.43
CA ALA A 168 -11.96 -0.54 7.13
C ALA A 168 -13.35 0.07 7.33
N PRO A 169 -14.42 -0.76 7.41
CA PRO A 169 -15.77 -0.28 7.69
C PRO A 169 -15.83 0.53 8.98
N PRO A 170 -16.64 1.60 9.05
CA PRO A 170 -16.82 2.35 10.29
C PRO A 170 -17.39 1.47 11.39
N LEU A 171 -16.80 1.53 12.58
CA LEU A 171 -17.38 0.95 13.79
C LEU A 171 -18.74 1.61 14.04
N LYS A 172 -19.72 0.86 14.57
CA LYS A 172 -21.09 1.37 14.80
C LYS A 172 -21.02 2.72 15.51
N LYS A 173 -21.80 3.70 15.03
CA LYS A 173 -21.98 5.03 15.62
C LYS A 173 -22.51 4.92 17.05
N GLU A 174 -21.63 4.73 18.02
CA GLU A 174 -21.81 5.17 19.38
C GLU A 174 -20.56 6.02 19.68
N ASP A 175 -20.77 7.28 20.09
CA ASP A 175 -19.74 8.22 20.58
C ASP A 175 -18.91 9.07 19.61
N THR A 176 -19.51 9.59 18.54
CA THR A 176 -19.13 10.94 18.06
C THR A 176 -20.34 11.86 18.12
N SER A 177 -20.62 12.34 19.32
CA SER A 177 -21.57 13.43 19.61
C SER A 177 -21.12 14.77 19.01
N ASP A 178 -19.92 14.84 18.44
CA ASP A 178 -19.40 15.97 17.71
C ASP A 178 -19.21 15.55 16.26
N GLY A 179 -19.87 16.23 15.31
CA GLY A 179 -19.88 15.92 13.87
C GLY A 179 -18.54 16.05 13.15
N SER A 180 -17.43 15.85 13.85
CA SER A 180 -16.09 15.83 13.32
C SER A 180 -15.85 14.54 12.52
N LEU A 181 -15.43 14.70 11.26
CA LEU A 181 -14.93 13.59 10.44
C LEU A 181 -13.70 12.96 11.12
N PRO A 182 -13.48 11.65 11.00
CA PRO A 182 -12.29 11.00 11.54
C PRO A 182 -11.03 11.70 11.04
N SER A 183 -10.10 12.02 11.94
CA SER A 183 -8.88 12.78 11.63
C SER A 183 -7.91 12.05 10.69
N SER A 184 -8.09 10.74 10.51
CA SER A 184 -7.33 9.90 9.59
C SER A 184 -8.19 8.82 8.95
N TRP A 185 -7.85 8.45 7.72
CA TRP A 185 -8.46 7.33 6.98
C TRP A 185 -8.24 5.96 7.65
N THR A 186 -7.31 5.86 8.59
CA THR A 186 -7.05 4.63 9.36
C THR A 186 -7.83 4.57 10.68
N ALA A 187 -8.69 5.56 10.98
CA ALA A 187 -9.34 5.67 12.29
C ALA A 187 -10.22 4.45 12.65
N ASN A 188 -10.84 3.83 11.65
CA ASN A 188 -11.65 2.63 11.83
C ASN A 188 -10.85 1.32 11.62
N GLY A 189 -9.54 1.43 11.44
CA GLY A 189 -8.68 0.33 10.97
C GLY A 189 -8.43 0.39 9.46
N VAL A 190 -7.70 -0.63 8.98
CA VAL A 190 -7.32 -0.80 7.58
C VAL A 190 -7.51 -2.26 7.22
N ASP A 191 -8.22 -2.51 6.12
CA ASP A 191 -8.34 -3.85 5.56
C ASP A 191 -7.26 -4.04 4.49
N ILE A 192 -6.63 -5.21 4.48
CA ILE A 192 -5.59 -5.57 3.52
C ILE A 192 -5.97 -6.89 2.86
N SER A 193 -6.30 -6.83 1.57
CA SER A 193 -6.51 -8.03 0.76
C SER A 193 -5.21 -8.37 0.05
N LEU A 194 -4.70 -9.59 0.23
CA LEU A 194 -3.44 -10.02 -0.39
C LEU A 194 -3.57 -11.42 -0.98
N ARG A 195 -2.87 -11.65 -2.10
CA ARG A 195 -2.79 -12.94 -2.78
C ARG A 195 -1.33 -13.38 -2.84
N LEU A 196 -1.06 -14.60 -2.38
CA LEU A 196 0.26 -15.23 -2.43
C LEU A 196 0.09 -16.69 -2.81
N ARG A 197 1.19 -17.35 -3.20
CA ARG A 197 1.23 -18.81 -3.26
C ARG A 197 0.87 -19.41 -1.92
N SER A 198 0.20 -20.56 -1.92
CA SER A 198 -0.31 -21.21 -0.71
C SER A 198 0.77 -21.42 0.35
N GLU A 199 1.95 -21.89 -0.04
CA GLU A 199 3.07 -22.13 0.87
C GLU A 199 3.63 -20.84 1.51
N ASP A 200 3.62 -19.73 0.78
CA ASP A 200 4.05 -18.42 1.27
C ASP A 200 2.95 -17.84 2.18
N MET A 201 1.67 -18.01 1.83
CA MET A 201 0.53 -17.60 2.67
C MET A 201 0.53 -18.35 4.02
N ASP A 202 0.77 -19.66 4.02
CA ASP A 202 0.84 -20.47 5.24
C ASP A 202 1.97 -20.02 6.16
N ARG A 203 3.09 -19.54 5.60
CA ARG A 203 4.18 -18.93 6.38
C ARG A 203 3.81 -17.55 6.88
N LEU A 204 3.17 -16.73 6.05
CA LEU A 204 2.71 -15.38 6.42
C LEU A 204 1.74 -15.42 7.61
N LEU A 205 0.78 -16.35 7.60
CA LEU A 205 -0.18 -16.53 8.68
C LEU A 205 0.46 -16.97 10.02
N ARG A 206 1.68 -17.50 9.97
CA ARG A 206 2.48 -17.88 11.14
C ARG A 206 3.51 -16.82 11.52
N ASP A 207 3.63 -15.72 10.77
CA ASP A 207 4.59 -14.67 11.06
C ASP A 207 4.20 -13.93 12.35
N PRO A 208 4.99 -14.02 13.43
CA PRO A 208 4.67 -13.40 14.71
C PRO A 208 4.72 -11.87 14.66
N MET A 209 5.33 -11.28 13.64
CA MET A 209 5.32 -9.83 13.45
C MET A 209 4.03 -9.37 12.79
N LEU A 210 3.37 -10.20 11.98
CA LEU A 210 2.06 -9.90 11.40
C LEU A 210 0.94 -10.13 12.41
N PHE A 211 1.02 -11.24 13.15
CA PHE A 211 0.09 -11.59 14.22
C PHE A 211 0.88 -11.79 15.53
N PRO A 212 1.15 -10.70 16.28
CA PRO A 212 1.79 -10.80 17.58
C PRO A 212 0.99 -11.73 18.48
N GLN A 213 1.64 -12.76 19.03
CA GLN A 213 1.01 -13.56 20.06
C GLN A 213 0.79 -12.67 21.27
N ASN A 214 -0.46 -12.46 21.68
CA ASN A 214 -0.78 -11.81 22.94
C ASN A 214 -0.19 -12.67 24.08
N THR A 215 1.00 -12.35 24.54
CA THR A 215 1.49 -12.76 25.86
C THR A 215 0.75 -11.93 26.90
N SER A 216 -0.54 -12.21 27.06
CA SER A 216 -1.40 -11.65 28.10
C SER A 216 -2.11 -12.83 28.76
N ASN A 217 -1.33 -13.62 29.49
CA ASN A 217 -1.79 -14.59 30.46
C ASN A 217 -0.68 -14.76 31.51
N GLU A 218 -0.66 -13.82 32.45
CA GLU A 218 -0.35 -14.02 33.88
C GLU A 218 -1.01 -12.89 34.68
#